data_AF-A0A2T0VA95-F1
#
_entry.id   AF-A0A2T0VA95-F1
#
_cell.length_a   1.000
_cell.length_b   1.000
_cell.length_c   1.000
_cell.angle_alpha   90.00
_cell.angle_beta   90.00
_cell.angle_gamma   90.00
#
_symmetry.space_group_name_H-M   'P 1'
#
loop_
_entity.id
_entity.type
_entity.pdbx_description
1 polymer ?
#
loop_
_entity_poly.entity_id
_entity_poly.type
_entity_poly.pdbx_seq_one_letter_code
_entity_poly.pdbx_strand_id
1 'polypeptide(L)'
;MSKTNTSNKKTALKTPGKKKPSNKPSSKPGDKKTGEKKAKKALALAEKSVRAAEKAVRASRKKLQKKAHVLSKQTKKLAAEHSTSVDRVTAKAMKVDPGASTLIQLRQQAKERQIPGYSRMNKAELLAALDSSPSR
;
A
#
# COMPACT_ATOMS: atom_id res chain seq x y z
N MET A 1 20.13 15.11 -8.21
CA MET A 1 20.95 13.89 -8.04
C MET A 1 21.43 13.85 -6.60
N SER A 2 20.90 12.94 -5.77
CA SER A 2 21.31 12.79 -4.37
C SER A 2 21.33 11.30 -4.03
N LYS A 3 22.52 10.81 -3.67
CA LYS A 3 22.82 9.43 -3.31
C LYS A 3 22.51 9.21 -1.83
N THR A 4 21.88 8.10 -1.47
CA THR A 4 22.07 7.49 -0.13
C THR A 4 22.16 5.97 -0.22
N ASN A 5 23.40 5.52 -0.10
CA ASN A 5 23.87 4.21 0.35
C ASN A 5 22.96 3.56 1.41
N THR A 6 22.59 2.29 1.21
CA THR A 6 22.24 1.41 2.33
C THR A 6 23.17 0.20 2.29
N SER A 7 24.23 0.31 3.09
CA SER A 7 25.17 -0.75 3.42
C SER A 7 24.44 -1.88 4.14
N ASN A 8 24.34 -3.05 3.49
CA ASN A 8 23.94 -4.30 4.14
C ASN A 8 25.08 -4.77 5.04
N LYS A 9 25.15 -4.22 6.26
CA LYS A 9 26.00 -4.75 7.31
C LYS A 9 25.34 -5.99 7.90
N LYS A 10 25.71 -7.15 7.33
CA LYS A 10 25.43 -8.50 7.83
C LYS A 10 26.03 -8.64 9.23
N THR A 11 25.32 -8.20 10.26
CA THR A 11 25.69 -8.49 11.64
C THR A 11 25.35 -9.94 11.93
N ALA A 12 26.40 -10.76 11.99
CA ALA A 12 26.34 -12.12 12.49
C ALA A 12 25.69 -12.13 13.88
N LEU A 13 24.46 -12.66 13.97
CA LEU A 13 23.88 -13.11 15.22
C LEU A 13 24.66 -14.36 15.63
N LYS A 14 25.78 -14.12 16.33
CA LYS A 14 26.46 -15.10 17.15
C LYS A 14 25.51 -15.45 18.29
N THR A 15 24.78 -16.54 18.14
CA THR A 15 23.99 -17.16 19.20
C THR A 15 24.91 -17.44 20.40
N PRO A 16 24.65 -16.89 21.59
CA PRO A 16 25.36 -17.34 22.76
C PRO A 16 24.94 -18.78 23.05
N GLY A 17 25.92 -19.68 23.08
CA GLY A 17 25.74 -21.10 23.31
C GLY A 17 24.83 -21.38 24.51
N LYS A 18 23.85 -22.26 24.30
CA LYS A 18 23.13 -22.96 25.37
C LYS A 18 24.15 -23.79 26.17
N LYS A 19 24.75 -23.19 27.21
CA LYS A 19 25.31 -23.97 28.32
C LYS A 19 24.13 -24.51 29.14
N LYS A 20 23.96 -25.84 29.12
CA LYS A 20 23.14 -26.56 30.11
C LYS A 20 23.63 -26.18 31.52
N PRO A 21 22.78 -25.70 32.43
CA PRO A 21 23.11 -25.73 33.85
C PRO A 21 22.75 -27.11 34.40
N SER A 22 23.69 -28.04 34.37
CA SER A 22 23.68 -29.14 35.34
C SER A 22 24.15 -28.57 36.66
N ASN A 23 23.23 -28.28 37.59
CA ASN A 23 23.54 -28.29 39.01
C ASN A 23 22.26 -28.39 39.84
N LYS A 24 22.12 -29.56 40.47
CA LYS A 24 21.10 -29.91 41.47
C LYS A 24 21.47 -29.19 42.78
N PRO A 25 20.63 -28.30 43.34
CA PRO A 25 20.95 -27.65 44.60
C PRO A 25 20.56 -28.56 45.78
N SER A 26 21.54 -29.14 46.47
CA SER A 26 21.35 -29.68 47.82
C SER A 26 21.21 -28.50 48.79
N SER A 27 19.96 -28.08 49.04
CA SER A 27 19.67 -26.96 49.93
C SER A 27 19.82 -27.36 51.41
N LYS A 28 20.77 -26.72 52.10
CA LYS A 28 20.84 -26.72 53.57
C LYS A 28 19.75 -25.76 54.10
N PRO A 29 19.12 -26.05 55.27
CA PRO A 29 17.94 -25.33 55.75
C PRO A 29 18.13 -23.83 56.08
N GLY A 30 19.37 -23.31 56.11
CA GLY A 30 19.68 -21.88 56.28
C GLY A 30 19.49 -21.00 55.04
N ASP A 31 19.42 -21.57 53.83
CA ASP A 31 19.38 -20.82 52.56
C ASP A 31 17.98 -20.34 52.14
N LYS A 32 16.91 -20.76 52.82
CA LYS A 32 15.53 -20.46 52.41
C LYS A 32 15.20 -18.96 52.48
N LYS A 33 15.60 -18.26 53.56
CA LYS A 33 15.35 -16.82 53.75
C LYS A 33 16.12 -15.93 52.75
N THR A 34 17.32 -16.33 52.34
CA THR A 34 18.10 -15.59 51.33
C THR A 34 17.58 -15.87 49.93
N GLY A 35 17.09 -17.09 49.66
CA GLY A 35 16.40 -17.47 48.43
C GLY A 35 15.14 -16.63 48.18
N GLU A 36 14.27 -16.46 49.18
CA GLU A 36 13.04 -15.66 49.05
C GLU A 36 13.31 -14.19 48.71
N LYS A 37 14.30 -13.57 49.34
CA LYS A 37 14.68 -12.17 49.03
C LYS A 37 15.19 -12.03 47.60
N LYS A 38 15.97 -13.00 47.12
CA LYS A 38 16.45 -13.04 45.73
C LYS A 38 15.29 -13.22 44.76
N ALA A 39 14.33 -14.11 45.08
CA ALA A 39 13.14 -14.32 44.27
C ALA A 39 12.29 -13.04 44.16
N LYS A 40 12.01 -12.36 45.28
CA LYS A 40 11.26 -11.08 45.28
C LYS A 40 11.96 -10.01 44.44
N LYS A 41 13.29 -9.90 44.53
CA LYS A 41 14.07 -8.97 43.69
C LYS A 41 14.00 -9.33 42.21
N ALA A 42 14.08 -10.61 41.87
CA ALA A 42 13.96 -11.09 40.50
C ALA A 42 12.58 -10.77 39.90
N LEU A 43 11.51 -10.98 40.67
CA LEU A 43 10.14 -10.62 40.25
C LEU A 43 10.01 -9.11 40.00
N ALA A 44 10.49 -8.28 40.93
CA ALA A 44 10.45 -6.82 40.76
C ALA A 44 11.23 -6.33 39.53
N LEU A 45 12.38 -6.96 39.23
CA LEU A 45 13.15 -6.65 38.01
C LEU A 45 12.41 -7.09 36.74
N ALA A 46 11.77 -8.25 36.77
CA ALA A 46 10.96 -8.74 35.66
C ALA A 46 9.78 -7.80 35.37
N GLU A 47 9.03 -7.39 36.40
CA GLU A 47 7.93 -6.43 36.27
C GLU A 47 8.38 -5.08 35.71
N LYS A 48 9.50 -4.54 36.19
CA LYS A 48 10.08 -3.30 35.66
C LYS A 48 10.42 -3.43 34.17
N SER A 49 10.99 -4.57 33.78
CA SER A 49 11.35 -4.87 32.40
C SER A 49 10.12 -4.96 31.50
N VAL A 50 9.06 -5.65 31.95
CA VAL A 50 7.78 -5.74 31.23
C VAL A 50 7.15 -4.36 31.05
N ARG A 51 7.06 -3.55 32.12
CA ARG A 51 6.52 -2.18 32.03
C ARG A 51 7.32 -1.30 31.06
N ALA A 52 8.65 -1.42 31.05
CA ALA A 52 9.50 -0.69 30.12
C ALA A 52 9.24 -1.11 28.66
N ALA A 53 9.12 -2.42 28.42
CA ALA A 53 8.80 -2.97 27.10
C ALA A 53 7.41 -2.49 26.62
N GLU A 54 6.39 -2.55 27.46
CA GLU A 54 5.05 -2.05 27.14
C GLU A 54 5.03 -0.56 26.80
N LYS A 55 5.75 0.26 27.57
CA LYS A 55 5.90 1.70 27.29
C LYS A 55 6.55 1.92 25.92
N ALA A 56 7.59 1.16 25.59
CA ALA A 56 8.25 1.25 24.29
C ALA A 56 7.30 0.85 23.13
N VAL A 57 6.53 -0.23 23.31
CA VAL A 57 5.52 -0.67 22.33
C VAL A 57 4.44 0.40 22.15
N ARG A 58 3.91 0.96 23.24
CA ARG A 58 2.90 2.04 23.18
C ARG A 58 3.44 3.27 22.44
N ALA A 59 4.69 3.67 22.73
CA ALA A 59 5.33 4.79 22.04
C ALA A 59 5.51 4.52 20.54
N SER A 60 5.95 3.32 20.16
CA SER A 60 6.09 2.91 18.77
C SER A 60 4.74 2.90 18.05
N ARG A 61 3.72 2.29 18.64
CA ARG A 61 2.35 2.25 18.11
C ARG A 61 1.80 3.65 17.86
N LYS A 62 1.99 4.58 18.81
CA LYS A 62 1.55 5.98 18.65
C LYS A 62 2.24 6.65 17.46
N LYS A 63 3.53 6.41 17.24
CA LYS A 63 4.25 6.93 16.07
C LYS A 63 3.72 6.35 14.76
N LEU A 64 3.45 5.04 14.71
CA LEU A 64 2.87 4.37 13.54
C LEU A 64 1.47 4.90 13.21
N GLN A 65 0.62 5.08 14.22
CA GLN A 65 -0.73 5.65 14.04
C GLN A 65 -0.68 7.06 13.45
N LYS A 66 0.24 7.92 13.94
CA LYS A 66 0.43 9.26 13.37
C LYS A 66 0.82 9.20 11.89
N LYS A 67 1.76 8.33 11.52
CA LYS A 67 2.17 8.14 10.12
C LYS A 67 1.01 7.63 9.26
N ALA A 68 0.26 6.65 9.75
CA ALA A 68 -0.91 6.11 9.05
C ALA A 68 -1.97 7.19 8.80
N HIS A 69 -2.20 8.07 9.77
CA HIS A 69 -3.14 9.18 9.62
C HIS A 69 -2.67 10.24 8.62
N VAL A 70 -1.37 10.56 8.59
CA VAL A 70 -0.82 11.47 7.57
C VAL A 70 -0.97 10.86 6.17
N LEU A 71 -0.62 9.58 6.01
CA LEU A 71 -0.79 8.87 4.75
C LEU A 71 -2.25 8.81 4.32
N SER A 72 -3.19 8.56 5.23
CA SER A 72 -4.62 8.51 4.87
C SER A 72 -5.16 9.87 4.42
N LYS A 73 -4.65 10.98 4.98
CA LYS A 73 -4.98 12.32 4.49
C LYS A 73 -4.44 12.56 3.08
N GLN A 74 -3.20 12.14 2.81
CA GLN A 74 -2.60 12.26 1.49
C GLN A 74 -3.34 11.43 0.44
N THR A 75 -3.69 10.17 0.76
CA THR A 75 -4.44 9.31 -0.17
C THR A 75 -5.84 9.84 -0.44
N LYS A 76 -6.55 10.37 0.57
CA LYS A 76 -7.84 11.04 0.36
C LYS A 76 -7.74 12.24 -0.57
N LYS A 77 -6.70 13.06 -0.41
CA LYS A 77 -6.47 14.23 -1.28
C LYS A 77 -6.20 13.80 -2.73
N LEU A 78 -5.29 12.85 -2.93
CA LEU A 78 -4.97 12.32 -4.25
C LEU A 78 -6.20 11.66 -4.89
N ALA A 79 -6.96 10.87 -4.13
CA ALA A 79 -8.19 10.24 -4.63
C ALA A 79 -9.22 11.29 -5.08
N ALA A 80 -9.38 12.39 -4.34
CA ALA A 80 -10.24 13.49 -4.75
C ALA A 80 -9.74 14.15 -6.05
N GLU A 81 -8.45 14.46 -6.16
CA GLU A 81 -7.85 15.02 -7.38
C GLU A 81 -8.04 14.10 -8.59
N HIS A 82 -7.83 12.80 -8.42
CA HIS A 82 -8.06 11.81 -9.47
C HIS A 82 -9.54 11.74 -9.87
N SER A 83 -10.49 11.74 -8.92
CA SER A 83 -11.91 11.74 -9.26
C SER A 83 -12.29 12.95 -10.13
N THR A 84 -11.88 14.16 -9.73
CA THR A 84 -12.15 15.37 -10.52
C THR A 84 -11.49 15.36 -11.90
N SER A 85 -10.31 14.76 -12.01
CA SER A 85 -9.60 14.65 -13.29
C SER A 85 -10.27 13.63 -14.20
N VAL A 86 -10.71 12.49 -13.64
CA VAL A 86 -11.51 11.49 -14.36
C VAL A 86 -12.80 12.14 -14.83
N ASP A 87 -13.54 12.84 -13.97
CA ASP A 87 -14.78 13.52 -14.34
C ASP A 87 -14.58 14.56 -15.45
N ARG A 88 -13.45 15.29 -15.42
CA ARG A 88 -13.09 16.23 -16.49
C ARG A 88 -12.76 15.52 -17.79
N VAL A 89 -12.01 14.42 -17.73
CA VAL A 89 -11.65 13.63 -18.91
C VAL A 89 -12.87 12.94 -19.50
N THR A 90 -13.76 12.37 -18.68
CA THR A 90 -15.01 11.76 -19.12
C THR A 90 -15.96 12.81 -19.69
N ALA A 91 -16.13 13.96 -19.04
CA ALA A 91 -16.91 15.07 -19.59
C ALA A 91 -16.33 15.59 -20.91
N LYS A 92 -15.00 15.63 -21.04
CA LYS A 92 -14.34 15.99 -22.31
C LYS A 92 -14.52 14.89 -23.37
N ALA A 93 -14.47 13.62 -22.99
CA ALA A 93 -14.69 12.49 -23.88
C ALA A 93 -16.15 12.42 -24.38
N MET A 94 -17.12 12.78 -23.54
CA MET A 94 -18.53 12.89 -23.93
C MET A 94 -18.82 14.09 -24.86
N LYS A 95 -17.95 15.11 -24.85
CA LYS A 95 -17.95 16.24 -25.80
C LYS A 95 -17.09 15.99 -27.03
N VAL A 96 -16.67 14.75 -27.30
CA VAL A 96 -16.00 14.42 -28.56
C VAL A 96 -17.03 14.61 -29.66
N ASP A 97 -16.93 15.76 -30.32
CA ASP A 97 -17.68 16.07 -31.53
C ASP A 97 -17.51 14.91 -32.52
N PRO A 98 -18.54 14.52 -33.27
CA PRO A 98 -18.42 13.52 -34.34
C PRO A 98 -17.31 13.88 -35.35
N GLY A 99 -16.95 15.17 -35.45
CA GLY A 99 -15.79 15.67 -36.22
C GLY A 99 -14.40 15.25 -35.70
N ALA A 100 -14.27 14.90 -34.41
CA ALA A 100 -13.01 14.49 -33.78
C ALA A 100 -12.74 12.99 -33.85
N SER A 101 -13.73 12.19 -34.28
CA SER A 101 -13.51 10.78 -34.61
C SER A 101 -12.42 10.64 -35.69
N THR A 102 -11.50 9.71 -35.46
CA THR A 102 -10.48 9.39 -36.46
C THR A 102 -11.11 8.63 -37.62
N LEU A 103 -10.53 8.74 -38.83
CA LEU A 103 -11.03 8.02 -40.02
C LEU A 103 -11.16 6.51 -39.78
N ILE A 104 -10.25 5.94 -38.97
CA ILE A 104 -10.25 4.52 -38.62
C ILE A 104 -11.49 4.16 -37.81
N GLN A 105 -11.83 4.97 -36.80
CA GLN A 105 -13.04 4.78 -35.98
C GLN A 105 -14.32 4.90 -36.81
N LEU A 106 -14.38 5.87 -37.72
CA LEU A 106 -15.52 6.03 -38.63
C LEU A 106 -15.71 4.82 -39.56
N ARG A 107 -14.63 4.25 -40.08
CA ARG A 107 -14.70 3.03 -40.90
C ARG A 107 -15.13 1.81 -40.10
N GLN A 108 -14.71 1.70 -38.83
CA GLN A 108 -15.15 0.62 -37.93
C GLN A 108 -16.65 0.71 -37.67
N GLN A 109 -17.15 1.90 -37.32
CA GLN A 109 -18.59 2.15 -37.12
C GLN A 109 -19.40 1.86 -38.39
N ALA A 110 -18.91 2.31 -39.55
CA ALA A 110 -19.56 2.03 -40.83
C ALA A 110 -19.59 0.53 -41.17
N LYS A 111 -18.54 -0.22 -40.79
CA LYS A 111 -18.50 -1.69 -40.93
C LYS A 111 -19.52 -2.37 -40.01
N GLU A 112 -19.63 -1.93 -38.74
CA GLU A 112 -20.62 -2.44 -37.79
C GLU A 112 -22.05 -2.20 -38.27
N ARG A 113 -22.30 -1.03 -38.89
CA ARG A 113 -23.58 -0.69 -39.53
C ARG A 113 -23.75 -1.24 -40.95
N GLN A 114 -22.77 -2.01 -41.44
CA GLN A 114 -22.80 -2.63 -42.77
C GLN A 114 -23.03 -1.66 -43.94
N ILE A 115 -22.48 -0.45 -43.86
CA ILE A 115 -22.60 0.56 -44.94
C ILE A 115 -21.78 0.10 -46.15
N PRO A 116 -22.38 -0.13 -47.34
CA PRO A 116 -21.65 -0.58 -48.51
C PRO A 116 -20.67 0.49 -49.01
N GLY A 117 -19.49 0.08 -49.47
CA GLY A 117 -18.49 1.00 -50.01
C GLY A 117 -17.70 1.83 -48.98
N TYR A 118 -17.92 1.62 -47.67
CA TYR A 118 -17.30 2.38 -46.57
C TYR A 118 -15.76 2.50 -46.66
N SER A 119 -15.07 1.48 -47.20
CA SER A 119 -13.60 1.48 -47.31
C SER A 119 -13.06 2.57 -48.24
N ARG A 120 -13.85 2.94 -49.27
CA ARG A 120 -13.46 3.92 -50.29
C ARG A 120 -13.93 5.33 -49.98
N MET A 121 -14.83 5.50 -49.01
CA MET A 121 -15.41 6.79 -48.65
C MET A 121 -14.39 7.69 -47.93
N ASN A 122 -14.48 8.98 -48.18
CA ASN A 122 -13.72 10.00 -47.45
C ASN A 122 -14.36 10.27 -46.07
N LYS A 123 -13.68 11.07 -45.22
CA LYS A 123 -14.15 11.35 -43.86
C LYS A 123 -15.55 11.99 -43.83
N ALA A 124 -15.85 12.89 -44.76
CA ALA A 124 -17.13 13.61 -44.80
C ALA A 124 -18.27 12.71 -45.27
N GLU A 125 -18.03 11.89 -46.30
CA GLU A 125 -18.97 10.89 -46.80
C GLU A 125 -19.32 9.84 -45.75
N LEU A 126 -18.33 9.37 -44.98
CA LEU A 126 -18.56 8.44 -43.87
C LEU A 126 -19.46 9.04 -42.79
N LEU A 127 -19.25 10.31 -42.43
CA LEU A 127 -20.11 11.00 -41.46
C LEU A 127 -21.55 11.12 -41.98
N ALA A 128 -21.73 11.58 -43.22
CA ALA A 128 -23.06 11.69 -43.84
C ALA A 128 -23.78 10.33 -43.93
N ALA A 129 -23.06 9.26 -44.29
CA ALA A 129 -23.62 7.91 -44.36
C ALA A 129 -23.98 7.35 -42.98
N LEU A 130 -23.20 7.65 -41.93
CA LEU A 130 -23.52 7.28 -40.55
C LEU A 130 -24.74 8.04 -40.02
N ASP A 131 -24.91 9.31 -40.38
CA ASP A 131 -26.09 10.10 -40.01
C ASP A 131 -27.36 9.64 -40.74
N SER A 132 -27.22 9.22 -42.00
CA SER A 132 -28.35 8.73 -42.81
C SER A 132 -28.70 7.25 -42.57
N SER A 133 -27.82 6.46 -41.96
CA SER A 133 -28.08 5.04 -41.69
C SER A 133 -28.86 4.86 -40.38
N PRO A 134 -30.06 4.24 -40.40
CA PRO A 134 -30.80 3.98 -39.17
C PRO A 134 -30.01 2.99 -38.30
N SER A 135 -29.75 3.37 -37.06
CA SER A 135 -29.21 2.49 -36.02
C SER A 135 -30.17 1.31 -35.85
N ARG A 136 -29.73 0.12 -36.24
CA ARG A 136 -30.52 -1.12 -36.16
C ARG A 136 -30.47 -1.75 -34.77
#